data_AF-A0A2G8SR59-F1
#
_entry.id   AF-A0A2G8SR59-F1
#
_cell.length_a   1.000
_cell.length_b   1.000
_cell.length_c   1.000
_cell.angle_alpha   90.00
_cell.angle_beta   90.00
_cell.angle_gamma   90.00
#
_symmetry.space_group_name_H-M   'P 1'
#
loop_
_entity.id
_entity.type
_entity.pdbx_description
1 polymer ?
#
loop_
_entity_poly.entity_id
_entity_poly.type
_entity_poly.pdbx_seq_one_letter_code
_entity_poly.pdbx_strand_id
1 'polypeptide(L)'
;MLIVGTTVLYLARLARNRVLGVARILRVLFHVERYVPVFRATNVVSKFSAVVIAVRLTCLLCASDEVKSSIVDLVMQRTLADLDHESESLDELTITIPSCRHVFTVETLDGHCELVQYYHRDGPNGKWLGLEAPPPGFRQPPTCPTCRSAITTPRYGRVFKRADLDILENNVAFHMSKSLKAVQAKMDAISNTTMDRTVKELAAEIKTAPLKISTKELKGLHRDQGVLLKSARSIPLILQHIDPLNNRLHGLPADEAKALKKVILALFTAYKDAALTSQTRSAHSHAWEASFAYLYQKEMDDIVANPVNAPRNPQEYAMRVARMKVGQPPPRADKRFLVEAFWTTINIRLSIAAFAGTWVDAVTSRTKYPPGNRRVWASYVVFVLRSCAADAEVALQITRESESFRQEASTVLLLMRIELEQFRFNVQMSKQTTAKMTAVGRAKLADTAKEKRVSAEQRIATVRARGEGRQGAKNWLHSDFVEPTFAILDDWKALERSLRNDTFYEPVSLEELTQIVKGLNFSHTGHFYKCPNGHIFVITECGGATQTSFCRDCGEPIGGTGHSLLSTNSRATELEDIARAQGSHRSPWSWGM
;
A
#
# COMPACT_ATOMS: atom_id res chain seq x y z
N MET A 1 68.67 -19.83 -33.18
CA MET A 1 68.53 -21.29 -33.38
C MET A 1 67.10 -21.65 -33.02
N LEU A 2 66.42 -22.53 -33.79
CA LEU A 2 64.96 -22.80 -33.75
C LEU A 2 64.12 -21.60 -34.26
N ILE A 3 63.87 -21.41 -35.58
CA ILE A 3 62.91 -22.14 -36.46
C ILE A 3 61.49 -22.02 -35.87
N VAL A 4 60.68 -20.98 -36.12
CA VAL A 4 60.14 -20.41 -37.38
C VAL A 4 59.27 -21.40 -38.18
N GLY A 5 57.98 -21.47 -37.83
CA GLY A 5 56.95 -22.23 -38.53
C GLY A 5 55.92 -21.34 -39.22
N THR A 6 56.17 -21.08 -40.51
CA THR A 6 55.19 -20.79 -41.59
C THR A 6 53.78 -20.28 -41.23
N THR A 7 53.57 -18.97 -41.31
CA THR A 7 52.27 -18.35 -41.64
C THR A 7 52.30 -17.81 -43.07
N VAL A 8 51.59 -18.46 -44.00
CA VAL A 8 51.36 -17.96 -45.36
C VAL A 8 49.90 -18.17 -45.77
N LEU A 9 49.20 -17.05 -45.89
CA LEU A 9 48.13 -16.72 -46.85
C LEU A 9 47.43 -17.88 -47.60
N TYR A 10 46.10 -17.94 -47.49
CA TYR A 10 45.28 -18.16 -48.69
C TYR A 10 43.99 -17.33 -48.69
N LEU A 11 43.90 -16.48 -49.73
CA LEU A 11 42.74 -15.78 -50.30
C LEU A 11 41.82 -14.89 -49.44
N ALA A 12 41.98 -13.57 -49.64
CA ALA A 12 40.93 -12.57 -49.45
C ALA A 12 40.37 -12.11 -50.82
N ARG A 13 39.04 -12.00 -50.95
CA ARG A 13 38.21 -11.31 -51.98
C ARG A 13 36.75 -11.63 -51.61
N LEU A 14 35.75 -10.75 -51.56
CA LEU A 14 35.48 -9.46 -52.23
C LEU A 14 34.45 -8.65 -51.42
N ALA A 15 34.65 -7.33 -51.25
CA ALA A 15 33.54 -6.34 -51.23
C ALA A 15 34.10 -4.91 -51.39
N ARG A 16 33.42 -4.07 -52.18
CA ARG A 16 33.88 -2.72 -52.54
C ARG A 16 33.26 -1.65 -51.63
N ASN A 17 34.09 -0.75 -51.09
CA ASN A 17 33.66 0.59 -50.72
C ASN A 17 33.83 1.56 -51.92
N ARG A 18 32.85 2.44 -52.15
CA ARG A 18 33.07 3.78 -52.74
C ARG A 18 32.96 4.76 -51.55
N VAL A 19 34.06 5.30 -51.01
CA VAL A 19 34.81 6.50 -51.47
C VAL A 19 34.00 7.79 -51.13
N LEU A 20 34.49 8.78 -50.37
CA LEU A 20 35.85 9.32 -50.11
C LEU A 20 36.15 9.40 -48.58
N GLY A 21 37.21 8.78 -48.03
CA GLY A 21 38.57 9.36 -47.82
C GLY A 21 38.91 9.38 -46.29
N VAL A 22 40.14 9.58 -45.75
CA VAL A 22 41.55 9.69 -46.22
C VAL A 22 42.49 9.23 -45.07
N ALA A 23 43.69 8.70 -45.37
CA ALA A 23 44.84 8.35 -44.47
C ALA A 23 44.63 7.20 -43.42
N ARG A 24 45.31 6.04 -43.48
CA ARG A 24 46.75 5.68 -43.20
C ARG A 24 47.12 5.72 -41.69
N ILE A 25 47.84 4.76 -41.07
CA ILE A 25 48.55 3.54 -41.56
C ILE A 25 48.69 2.43 -40.47
N LEU A 26 49.15 1.23 -40.88
CA LEU A 26 49.36 -0.05 -40.15
C LEU A 26 50.27 -0.07 -38.89
N ARG A 27 49.93 -0.91 -37.88
CA ARG A 27 50.58 -2.23 -37.61
C ARG A 27 49.83 -3.06 -36.55
N VAL A 28 50.01 -4.39 -36.58
CA VAL A 28 49.12 -5.39 -35.95
C VAL A 28 49.60 -5.87 -34.58
N LEU A 29 48.66 -5.88 -33.61
CA LEU A 29 48.53 -6.87 -32.53
C LEU A 29 47.03 -7.18 -32.42
N PHE A 30 46.64 -8.41 -32.04
CA PHE A 30 45.26 -8.91 -32.15
C PHE A 30 44.21 -8.04 -31.43
N HIS A 31 43.64 -7.09 -32.18
CA HIS A 31 42.46 -6.33 -31.82
C HIS A 31 41.27 -6.88 -32.61
N VAL A 32 40.35 -7.54 -31.90
CA VAL A 32 38.99 -7.74 -32.43
C VAL A 32 38.25 -6.42 -32.27
N GLU A 33 38.65 -5.43 -33.06
CA GLU A 33 37.92 -4.16 -33.17
C GLU A 33 36.74 -4.30 -34.12
N ARG A 34 35.54 -4.23 -33.53
CA ARG A 34 34.33 -3.66 -34.12
C ARG A 34 34.00 -4.05 -35.57
N TYR A 35 33.21 -5.11 -35.71
CA TYR A 35 31.92 -4.97 -36.39
C TYR A 35 30.84 -5.65 -35.57
N VAL A 36 29.97 -4.85 -34.94
CA VAL A 36 28.61 -5.29 -34.62
C VAL A 36 27.79 -4.87 -35.83
N PRO A 37 27.26 -5.80 -36.64
CA PRO A 37 26.30 -5.46 -37.67
C PRO A 37 25.15 -4.68 -37.03
N VAL A 38 24.69 -3.62 -37.70
CA VAL A 38 23.61 -2.78 -37.19
C VAL A 38 22.33 -3.60 -37.10
N PHE A 39 22.10 -4.24 -35.95
CA PHE A 39 20.75 -4.57 -35.53
C PHE A 39 20.03 -3.24 -35.35
N ARG A 40 19.21 -2.89 -36.35
CA ARG A 40 18.16 -1.91 -36.16
C ARG A 40 17.35 -2.41 -34.96
N ALA A 41 17.41 -1.61 -33.89
CA ALA A 41 16.52 -1.48 -32.75
C ALA A 41 16.90 -0.14 -32.06
N THR A 42 17.09 0.88 -32.90
CA THR A 42 17.22 2.32 -32.62
C THR A 42 17.73 2.79 -31.24
N ASN A 43 18.95 3.33 -31.17
CA ASN A 43 19.14 4.80 -31.29
C ASN A 43 20.61 5.29 -31.24
N VAL A 44 20.80 6.55 -31.64
CA VAL A 44 22.08 7.27 -31.70
C VAL A 44 22.71 7.42 -30.32
N VAL A 45 23.89 6.84 -30.12
CA VAL A 45 24.73 7.07 -28.93
C VAL A 45 25.70 8.21 -29.24
N SER A 46 25.53 9.34 -28.56
CA SER A 46 26.55 10.41 -28.54
C SER A 46 27.83 9.90 -27.88
N LYS A 47 29.00 10.31 -28.40
CA LYS A 47 30.31 9.78 -27.99
C LYS A 47 30.60 9.97 -26.50
N PHE A 48 30.37 8.93 -25.71
CA PHE A 48 30.96 8.76 -24.39
C PHE A 48 31.65 7.39 -24.31
N SER A 49 32.90 7.42 -23.83
CA SER A 49 33.76 6.32 -23.37
C SER A 49 33.49 4.91 -23.93
N ALA A 50 34.39 4.40 -24.79
CA ALA A 50 34.32 3.03 -25.26
C ALA A 50 34.59 2.02 -24.12
N VAL A 51 33.52 1.47 -23.53
CA VAL A 51 33.61 0.34 -22.60
C VAL A 51 33.94 -0.92 -23.40
N VAL A 52 35.15 -1.44 -23.23
CA VAL A 52 35.58 -2.70 -23.87
C VAL A 52 35.01 -3.88 -23.06
N ILE A 53 33.87 -4.42 -23.51
CA ILE A 53 33.32 -5.67 -22.96
C ILE A 53 33.97 -6.84 -23.71
N ALA A 54 35.00 -7.44 -23.12
CA ALA A 54 35.70 -8.59 -23.70
C ALA A 54 34.87 -9.89 -23.54
N VAL A 55 33.90 -10.11 -24.43
CA VAL A 55 33.17 -11.38 -24.52
C VAL A 55 34.00 -12.37 -25.33
N ARG A 56 34.44 -13.46 -24.71
CA ARG A 56 35.08 -14.58 -25.43
C ARG A 56 33.98 -15.42 -26.10
N LEU A 57 33.87 -15.30 -27.42
CA LEU A 57 33.02 -16.14 -28.26
C LEU A 57 33.74 -17.45 -28.60
N THR A 58 32.99 -18.54 -28.70
CA THR A 58 33.48 -19.81 -29.24
C THR A 58 33.64 -19.68 -30.76
N CYS A 59 34.82 -20.01 -31.30
CA CYS A 59 35.08 -19.98 -32.74
C CYS A 59 34.62 -21.30 -33.38
N LEU A 60 33.77 -21.26 -34.41
CA LEU A 60 33.28 -22.46 -35.10
C LEU A 60 34.42 -23.34 -35.67
N LEU A 61 35.42 -22.71 -36.28
CA LEU A 61 36.56 -23.42 -36.88
C LEU A 61 37.49 -24.04 -35.82
N CYS A 62 37.81 -23.27 -34.78
CA CYS A 62 38.82 -23.64 -33.77
C CYS A 62 38.26 -24.32 -32.51
N ALA A 63 36.94 -24.56 -32.42
CA ALA A 63 36.35 -25.32 -31.34
C ALA A 63 36.85 -26.78 -31.34
N SER A 64 36.92 -27.39 -30.15
CA SER A 64 37.20 -28.82 -30.00
C SER A 64 36.04 -29.65 -30.56
N ASP A 65 36.33 -30.88 -30.97
CA ASP A 65 35.33 -31.77 -31.59
C ASP A 65 34.14 -32.06 -30.66
N GLU A 66 34.38 -32.12 -29.34
CA GLU A 66 33.35 -32.17 -28.31
C GLU A 66 32.38 -30.98 -28.40
N VAL A 67 32.90 -29.76 -28.46
CA VAL A 67 32.07 -28.54 -28.57
C VAL A 67 31.41 -28.43 -29.94
N LYS A 68 32.07 -28.90 -31.01
CA LYS A 68 31.50 -28.99 -32.36
C LYS A 68 30.30 -29.95 -32.43
N SER A 69 30.35 -31.06 -31.69
CA SER A 69 29.26 -32.03 -31.59
C SER A 69 28.05 -31.57 -30.74
N SER A 70 28.18 -30.45 -30.01
CA SER A 70 27.09 -29.95 -29.18
C SER A 70 25.94 -29.39 -30.04
N ILE A 71 24.70 -29.70 -29.67
CA ILE A 71 23.50 -29.14 -30.29
C ILE A 71 23.39 -27.67 -29.89
N VAL A 72 23.41 -26.78 -30.88
CA VAL A 72 23.36 -25.31 -30.69
C VAL A 72 22.10 -24.69 -31.29
N ASP A 73 21.49 -25.34 -32.28
CA ASP A 73 20.16 -25.02 -32.75
C ASP A 73 19.16 -25.98 -32.11
N LEU A 74 18.31 -25.47 -31.22
CA LEU A 74 17.30 -26.29 -30.55
C LEU A 74 16.01 -26.44 -31.37
N VAL A 75 15.83 -25.62 -32.41
CA VAL A 75 14.66 -25.66 -33.32
C VAL A 75 14.86 -26.74 -34.37
N MET A 76 16.01 -26.74 -35.06
CA MET A 76 16.34 -27.72 -36.11
C MET A 76 17.23 -28.88 -35.62
N GLN A 77 17.61 -28.89 -34.34
CA GLN A 77 18.48 -29.91 -33.71
C GLN A 77 19.87 -30.03 -34.38
N ARG A 78 20.40 -28.92 -34.91
CA ARG A 78 21.72 -28.85 -35.57
C ARG A 78 22.86 -28.69 -34.55
N THR A 79 23.98 -29.32 -34.82
CA THR A 79 25.22 -29.17 -34.05
C THR A 79 26.01 -27.94 -34.48
N LEU A 80 26.99 -27.52 -33.67
CA LEU A 80 27.89 -26.41 -34.03
C LEU A 80 28.73 -26.70 -35.29
N ALA A 81 28.96 -27.98 -35.62
CA ALA A 81 29.63 -28.39 -36.85
C ALA A 81 28.77 -28.19 -38.11
N ASP A 82 27.44 -28.18 -37.97
CA ASP A 82 26.50 -28.12 -39.08
C ASP A 82 26.16 -26.69 -39.53
N LEU A 83 26.76 -25.66 -38.89
CA LEU A 83 26.47 -24.25 -39.16
C LEU A 83 27.39 -23.66 -40.25
N ASP A 84 26.81 -22.83 -41.12
CA ASP A 84 27.54 -22.08 -42.14
C ASP A 84 28.12 -20.78 -41.56
N HIS A 85 29.44 -20.76 -41.42
CA HIS A 85 30.19 -19.63 -40.86
C HIS A 85 30.29 -18.42 -41.81
N GLU A 86 29.94 -18.56 -43.09
CA GLU A 86 29.92 -17.46 -44.06
C GLU A 86 28.53 -16.79 -44.16
N SER A 87 27.49 -17.35 -43.53
CA SER A 87 26.15 -16.78 -43.52
C SER A 87 25.97 -15.69 -42.44
N GLU A 88 25.27 -14.61 -42.78
CA GLU A 88 24.86 -13.56 -41.84
C GLU A 88 23.46 -13.80 -41.21
N SER A 89 22.84 -14.97 -41.45
CA SER A 89 21.48 -15.27 -40.98
C SER A 89 21.43 -15.67 -39.48
N LEU A 90 20.27 -15.49 -38.83
CA LEU A 90 20.15 -15.63 -37.36
C LEU A 90 20.21 -17.08 -36.86
N ASP A 91 19.86 -18.01 -37.73
CA ASP A 91 19.95 -19.45 -37.58
C ASP A 91 21.41 -19.96 -37.68
N GLU A 92 22.30 -19.22 -38.34
CA GLU A 92 23.72 -19.58 -38.50
C GLU A 92 24.65 -18.82 -37.54
N LEU A 93 24.30 -17.58 -37.19
CA LEU A 93 25.02 -16.79 -36.19
C LEU A 93 24.89 -17.41 -34.79
N THR A 94 25.98 -17.40 -34.01
CA THR A 94 26.03 -17.98 -32.66
C THR A 94 26.25 -16.96 -31.54
N ILE A 95 25.74 -17.28 -30.35
CA ILE A 95 25.99 -16.56 -29.09
C ILE A 95 26.51 -17.54 -28.04
N THR A 96 27.64 -17.20 -27.41
CA THR A 96 28.19 -17.91 -26.24
C THR A 96 27.70 -17.24 -24.96
N ILE A 97 27.07 -17.98 -24.04
CA ILE A 97 26.62 -17.44 -22.75
C ILE A 97 27.83 -17.28 -21.80
N PRO A 98 28.19 -16.07 -21.31
CA PRO A 98 29.43 -15.85 -20.55
C PRO A 98 29.53 -16.63 -19.23
N SER A 99 28.40 -16.90 -18.57
CA SER A 99 28.31 -17.55 -17.26
C SER A 99 28.59 -19.06 -17.31
N CYS A 100 28.20 -19.73 -18.40
CA CYS A 100 28.27 -21.20 -18.51
C CYS A 100 28.95 -21.72 -19.80
N ARG A 101 29.32 -20.82 -20.72
CA ARG A 101 29.98 -21.08 -22.02
C ARG A 101 29.22 -21.97 -23.02
N HIS A 102 28.00 -22.39 -22.72
CA HIS A 102 27.12 -22.99 -23.73
C HIS A 102 26.91 -22.03 -24.90
N VAL A 103 26.90 -22.60 -26.11
CA VAL A 103 26.75 -21.91 -27.39
C VAL A 103 25.38 -22.26 -27.95
N PHE A 104 24.71 -21.28 -28.57
CA PHE A 104 23.43 -21.47 -29.24
C PHE A 104 23.35 -20.58 -30.48
N THR A 105 22.47 -20.90 -31.43
CA THR A 105 22.13 -19.99 -32.53
C THR A 105 21.40 -18.76 -32.01
N VAL A 106 21.54 -17.62 -32.70
CA VAL A 106 20.87 -16.37 -32.33
C VAL A 106 19.35 -16.55 -32.40
N GLU A 107 18.84 -17.27 -33.40
CA GLU A 107 17.41 -17.60 -33.49
C GLU A 107 16.91 -18.40 -32.28
N THR A 108 17.63 -19.46 -31.89
CA THR A 108 17.30 -20.28 -30.71
C THR A 108 17.17 -19.42 -29.45
N LEU A 109 18.14 -18.53 -29.18
CA LEU A 109 18.09 -17.69 -27.99
C LEU A 109 17.14 -16.49 -28.10
N ASP A 110 16.90 -15.96 -29.30
CA ASP A 110 15.87 -14.92 -29.53
C ASP A 110 14.46 -15.47 -29.25
N GLY A 111 14.19 -16.71 -29.66
CA GLY A 111 12.96 -17.44 -29.33
C GLY A 111 12.85 -17.74 -27.85
N HIS A 112 13.89 -18.36 -27.26
CA HIS A 112 13.93 -18.74 -25.84
C HIS A 112 13.87 -17.56 -24.87
N CYS A 113 14.41 -16.39 -25.25
CA CYS A 113 14.30 -15.16 -24.47
C CYS A 113 13.06 -14.30 -24.82
N GLU A 114 12.14 -14.83 -25.61
CA GLU A 114 10.89 -14.18 -26.05
C GLU A 114 11.12 -12.76 -26.62
N LEU A 115 12.19 -12.55 -27.40
CA LEU A 115 12.69 -11.20 -27.74
C LEU A 115 11.63 -10.32 -28.45
N VAL A 116 10.69 -10.95 -29.17
CA VAL A 116 9.52 -10.32 -29.81
C VAL A 116 8.58 -9.60 -28.85
N GLN A 117 8.55 -9.94 -27.57
CA GLN A 117 7.75 -9.22 -26.56
C GLN A 117 8.42 -7.92 -26.08
N TYR A 118 9.66 -7.68 -26.49
CA TYR A 118 10.49 -6.55 -26.02
C TYR A 118 10.91 -5.59 -27.14
N TYR A 119 10.69 -5.95 -28.40
CA TYR A 119 11.12 -5.17 -29.56
C TYR A 119 10.10 -5.31 -30.70
N HIS A 120 9.73 -4.19 -31.31
CA HIS A 120 8.85 -4.20 -32.47
C HIS A 120 9.62 -4.65 -33.72
N ARG A 121 9.08 -5.57 -34.52
CA ARG A 121 9.72 -6.13 -35.73
C ARG A 121 8.87 -5.92 -36.97
N ASP A 122 9.53 -5.70 -38.10
CA ASP A 122 8.91 -5.50 -39.42
C ASP A 122 8.42 -6.85 -40.02
N GLY A 123 7.47 -7.50 -39.34
CA GLY A 123 7.00 -8.84 -39.68
C GLY A 123 7.89 -9.99 -39.18
N PRO A 124 7.67 -11.25 -39.65
CA PRO A 124 8.33 -12.43 -39.13
C PRO A 124 9.86 -12.45 -39.32
N ASN A 125 10.35 -12.07 -40.50
CA ASN A 125 11.78 -12.10 -40.83
C ASN A 125 12.37 -10.68 -41.00
N GLY A 126 11.67 -9.68 -40.47
CA GLY A 126 12.02 -8.27 -40.62
C GLY A 126 13.09 -7.79 -39.66
N LYS A 127 13.55 -6.55 -39.89
CA LYS A 127 14.47 -5.86 -38.98
C LYS A 127 13.68 -5.35 -37.77
N TRP A 128 14.31 -5.30 -36.59
CA TRP A 128 13.65 -4.63 -35.46
C TRP A 128 13.59 -3.12 -35.71
N LEU A 129 12.46 -2.50 -35.38
CA LEU A 129 12.18 -1.09 -35.67
C LEU A 129 12.38 -0.22 -34.43
N GLY A 130 12.08 -0.76 -33.25
CA GLY A 130 12.23 -0.05 -31.98
C GLY A 130 11.94 -0.92 -30.77
N LEU A 131 11.88 -0.26 -29.61
CA LEU A 131 11.55 -0.87 -28.33
C LEU A 131 10.04 -1.06 -28.21
N GLU A 132 9.61 -2.20 -27.70
CA GLU A 132 8.21 -2.43 -27.31
C GLU A 132 8.01 -2.21 -25.80
N ALA A 133 6.81 -1.85 -25.37
CA ALA A 133 6.49 -1.83 -23.94
C ALA A 133 6.67 -3.25 -23.36
N PRO A 134 7.45 -3.46 -22.28
CA PRO A 134 7.64 -4.79 -21.72
C PRO A 134 6.29 -5.41 -21.33
N PRO A 135 6.12 -6.74 -21.50
CA PRO A 135 4.85 -7.39 -21.24
C PRO A 135 4.44 -7.27 -19.76
N PRO A 136 3.13 -7.20 -19.47
CA PRO A 136 2.63 -7.12 -18.10
C PRO A 136 2.88 -8.42 -17.32
N GLY A 137 2.82 -8.31 -16.00
CA GLY A 137 3.05 -9.43 -15.07
C GLY A 137 4.52 -9.62 -14.68
N PHE A 138 4.74 -10.53 -13.74
CA PHE A 138 6.06 -10.89 -13.20
C PHE A 138 6.83 -11.77 -14.18
N ARG A 139 8.09 -11.41 -14.46
CA ARG A 139 9.00 -12.16 -15.34
C ARG A 139 10.20 -12.69 -14.56
N GLN A 140 10.62 -13.91 -14.92
CA GLN A 140 11.84 -14.52 -14.40
C GLN A 140 13.03 -14.26 -15.35
N PRO A 141 14.27 -14.17 -14.85
CA PRO A 141 15.43 -14.00 -15.70
C PRO A 141 15.57 -15.17 -16.69
N PRO A 142 15.90 -14.91 -17.97
CA PRO A 142 16.13 -15.98 -18.93
C PRO A 142 17.32 -16.85 -18.48
N THR A 143 17.18 -18.17 -18.58
CA THR A 143 18.17 -19.14 -18.12
C THR A 143 18.62 -20.05 -19.27
N CYS A 144 19.87 -20.49 -19.26
CA CYS A 144 20.44 -21.36 -20.29
C CYS A 144 19.64 -22.67 -20.42
N PRO A 145 19.20 -23.07 -21.63
CA PRO A 145 18.47 -24.33 -21.84
C PRO A 145 19.18 -25.57 -21.26
N THR A 146 20.51 -25.65 -21.38
CA THR A 146 21.30 -26.82 -20.96
C THR A 146 21.54 -26.89 -19.45
N CYS A 147 21.83 -25.76 -18.80
CA CYS A 147 22.34 -25.75 -17.41
C CYS A 147 21.63 -24.78 -16.46
N ARG A 148 20.59 -24.08 -16.93
CA ARG A 148 19.79 -23.09 -16.18
C ARG A 148 20.56 -21.89 -15.59
N SER A 149 21.83 -21.71 -15.94
CA SER A 149 22.59 -20.49 -15.59
C SER A 149 22.00 -19.25 -16.26
N ALA A 150 21.94 -18.12 -15.56
CA ALA A 150 21.32 -16.89 -16.10
C ALA A 150 21.99 -16.38 -17.38
N ILE A 151 21.17 -15.91 -18.33
CA ILE A 151 21.58 -15.35 -19.62
C ILE A 151 21.77 -13.84 -19.46
N THR A 152 23.02 -13.41 -19.40
CA THR A 152 23.43 -12.01 -19.14
C THR A 152 24.09 -11.32 -20.35
N THR A 153 24.07 -11.96 -21.52
CA THR A 153 24.63 -11.41 -22.77
C THR A 153 23.95 -10.10 -23.18
N PRO A 154 24.68 -9.10 -23.73
CA PRO A 154 24.15 -7.78 -24.03
C PRO A 154 22.84 -7.75 -24.85
N ARG A 155 22.67 -8.65 -25.83
CA ARG A 155 21.46 -8.78 -26.67
C ARG A 155 20.18 -9.01 -25.84
N TYR A 156 20.26 -9.86 -24.83
CA TYR A 156 19.14 -10.21 -23.94
C TYR A 156 19.11 -9.36 -22.65
N GLY A 157 19.97 -8.34 -22.56
CA GLY A 157 20.10 -7.50 -21.36
C GLY A 157 18.81 -6.75 -20.98
N ARG A 158 17.91 -6.45 -21.94
CA ARG A 158 16.59 -5.85 -21.65
C ARG A 158 15.65 -6.85 -20.98
N VAL A 159 15.65 -8.10 -21.45
CA VAL A 159 14.85 -9.21 -20.90
C VAL A 159 15.31 -9.50 -19.46
N PHE A 160 16.62 -9.69 -19.27
CA PHE A 160 17.21 -9.92 -17.95
C PHE A 160 16.90 -8.76 -16.98
N LYS A 161 17.16 -7.50 -17.36
CA LYS A 161 16.91 -6.34 -16.48
C LYS A 161 15.43 -6.15 -16.14
N ARG A 162 14.50 -6.47 -17.06
CA ARG A 162 13.06 -6.41 -16.79
C ARG A 162 12.68 -7.37 -15.65
N ALA A 163 13.19 -8.59 -15.69
CA ALA A 163 12.94 -9.62 -14.68
C ALA A 163 13.65 -9.34 -13.35
N ASP A 164 14.86 -8.78 -13.39
CA ASP A 164 15.58 -8.34 -12.20
C ASP A 164 14.80 -7.23 -11.46
N LEU A 165 14.22 -6.27 -12.20
CA LEU A 165 13.31 -5.26 -11.64
C LEU A 165 12.04 -5.87 -11.01
N ASP A 166 11.43 -6.90 -11.61
CA ASP A 166 10.28 -7.62 -11.03
C ASP A 166 10.64 -8.30 -9.70
N ILE A 167 11.82 -8.94 -9.63
CA ILE A 167 12.32 -9.57 -8.41
C ILE A 167 12.54 -8.51 -7.32
N LEU A 168 13.15 -7.38 -7.66
CA LEU A 168 13.36 -6.27 -6.72
C LEU A 168 12.04 -5.66 -6.22
N GLU A 169 11.05 -5.47 -7.10
CA GLU A 169 9.71 -5.02 -6.69
C GLU A 169 9.01 -6.01 -5.76
N ASN A 170 9.05 -7.31 -6.09
CA ASN A 170 8.43 -8.35 -5.28
C ASN A 170 9.11 -8.48 -3.90
N ASN A 171 10.43 -8.33 -3.84
CA ASN A 171 11.18 -8.28 -2.58
C ASN A 171 10.75 -7.07 -1.72
N VAL A 172 10.62 -5.87 -2.32
CA VAL A 172 10.11 -4.68 -1.61
C VAL A 172 8.69 -4.90 -1.09
N ALA A 173 7.80 -5.44 -1.91
CA ALA A 173 6.43 -5.80 -1.52
C ALA A 173 6.40 -6.80 -0.35
N PHE A 174 7.22 -7.86 -0.42
CA PHE A 174 7.36 -8.85 0.66
C PHE A 174 7.86 -8.22 1.96
N HIS A 175 8.90 -7.38 1.91
CA HIS A 175 9.42 -6.70 3.08
C HIS A 175 8.41 -5.73 3.69
N MET A 176 7.70 -4.93 2.89
CA MET A 176 6.65 -4.03 3.39
C MET A 176 5.49 -4.82 4.03
N SER A 177 5.03 -5.90 3.39
CA SER A 177 3.99 -6.77 3.96
C SER A 177 4.43 -7.41 5.29
N LYS A 178 5.68 -7.89 5.39
CA LYS A 178 6.25 -8.44 6.62
C LYS A 178 6.32 -7.39 7.73
N SER A 179 6.73 -6.16 7.43
CA SER A 179 6.76 -5.06 8.39
C SER A 179 5.37 -4.68 8.89
N LEU A 180 4.36 -4.58 8.02
CA LEU A 180 2.98 -4.29 8.43
C LEU A 180 2.39 -5.42 9.29
N LYS A 181 2.65 -6.69 8.95
CA LYS A 181 2.26 -7.83 9.81
C LYS A 181 2.93 -7.79 11.19
N ALA A 182 4.19 -7.38 11.26
CA ALA A 182 4.88 -7.19 12.53
C ALA A 182 4.30 -6.02 13.36
N VAL A 183 3.80 -4.96 12.71
CA VAL A 183 3.05 -3.90 13.39
C VAL A 183 1.70 -4.41 13.89
N GLN A 184 0.96 -5.17 13.08
CA GLN A 184 -0.32 -5.75 13.50
C GLN A 184 -0.15 -6.66 14.72
N ALA A 185 0.86 -7.53 14.74
CA ALA A 185 1.15 -8.37 15.90
C ALA A 185 1.49 -7.55 17.18
N LYS A 186 2.08 -6.36 17.04
CA LYS A 186 2.29 -5.43 18.18
C LYS A 186 0.98 -4.80 18.65
N MET A 187 0.02 -4.57 17.74
CA MET A 187 -1.31 -4.07 18.08
C MET A 187 -2.17 -5.13 18.73
N ASP A 188 -2.13 -6.37 18.24
CA ASP A 188 -2.89 -7.50 18.80
C ASP A 188 -2.43 -7.88 20.22
N ALA A 189 -1.15 -7.59 20.55
CA ALA A 189 -0.57 -7.76 21.87
C ALA A 189 -0.94 -6.64 22.88
N ILE A 190 -1.62 -5.57 22.44
CA ILE A 190 -2.01 -4.44 23.30
C ILE A 190 -3.35 -4.72 23.98
N SER A 191 -3.35 -4.76 25.31
CA SER A 191 -4.58 -4.84 26.11
C SER A 191 -5.21 -3.45 26.27
N ASN A 192 -6.23 -3.17 25.44
CA ASN A 192 -6.97 -1.91 25.51
C ASN A 192 -7.61 -1.67 26.88
N THR A 193 -8.18 -2.70 27.51
CA THR A 193 -8.82 -2.61 28.84
C THR A 193 -7.83 -2.29 29.95
N THR A 194 -6.64 -2.88 29.91
CA THR A 194 -5.56 -2.58 30.88
C THR A 194 -5.03 -1.17 30.71
N MET A 195 -4.84 -0.70 29.46
CA MET A 195 -4.43 0.68 29.19
C MET A 195 -5.49 1.68 29.64
N ASP A 196 -6.77 1.47 29.33
CA ASP A 196 -7.85 2.36 29.72
C ASP A 196 -7.98 2.50 31.24
N ARG A 197 -7.92 1.38 31.99
CA ARG A 197 -7.85 1.39 33.45
C ARG A 197 -6.65 2.20 33.96
N THR A 198 -5.45 1.94 33.43
CA THR A 198 -4.22 2.64 33.82
C THR A 198 -4.30 4.15 33.53
N VAL A 199 -4.92 4.55 32.42
CA VAL A 199 -5.18 5.95 32.07
C VAL A 199 -6.12 6.61 33.08
N LYS A 200 -7.23 5.94 33.44
CA LYS A 200 -8.20 6.44 34.43
C LYS A 200 -7.56 6.64 35.81
N GLU A 201 -6.81 5.65 36.29
CA GLU A 201 -6.07 5.69 37.56
C GLU A 201 -5.08 6.87 37.59
N LEU A 202 -4.20 6.97 36.59
CA LEU A 202 -3.21 8.05 36.51
C LEU A 202 -3.84 9.44 36.39
N ALA A 203 -4.90 9.59 35.58
CA ALA A 203 -5.58 10.86 35.37
C ALA A 203 -6.30 11.36 36.65
N ALA A 204 -6.79 10.44 37.49
CA ALA A 204 -7.40 10.76 38.78
C ALA A 204 -6.36 11.27 39.79
N GLU A 205 -5.20 10.60 39.89
CA GLU A 205 -4.21 10.84 40.94
C GLU A 205 -3.16 11.91 40.61
N ILE A 206 -2.86 12.15 39.32
CA ILE A 206 -1.74 13.00 38.94
C ILE A 206 -1.83 14.42 39.53
N LYS A 207 -0.72 14.87 40.12
CA LYS A 207 -0.55 16.25 40.61
C LYS A 207 -0.34 17.18 39.42
N THR A 208 -1.17 18.21 39.31
CA THR A 208 -1.19 19.10 38.14
C THR A 208 -0.87 20.55 38.50
N ALA A 209 0.17 21.10 37.88
CA ALA A 209 0.43 22.53 37.91
C ALA A 209 -0.51 23.25 36.91
N PRO A 210 -1.12 24.41 37.27
CA PRO A 210 -1.94 25.17 36.34
C PRO A 210 -1.11 25.74 35.17
N LEU A 211 -1.48 25.38 33.93
CA LEU A 211 -0.93 26.03 32.73
C LEU A 211 -1.38 27.49 32.64
N LYS A 212 -0.41 28.40 32.57
CA LYS A 212 -0.61 29.80 32.17
C LYS A 212 -0.45 29.97 30.66
N ILE A 213 -1.26 29.27 29.86
CA ILE A 213 -1.30 29.46 28.40
C ILE A 213 -2.35 30.52 28.03
N SER A 214 -1.93 31.55 27.30
CA SER A 214 -2.84 32.59 26.82
C SER A 214 -3.69 32.12 25.66
N THR A 215 -4.85 32.75 25.46
CA THR A 215 -5.70 32.50 24.28
C THR A 215 -4.97 32.86 22.96
N LYS A 216 -3.95 33.74 22.99
CA LYS A 216 -3.12 34.07 21.82
C LYS A 216 -2.19 32.92 21.45
N GLU A 217 -1.51 32.33 22.43
CA GLU A 217 -0.61 31.18 22.23
C GLU A 217 -1.38 29.95 21.75
N LEU A 218 -2.51 29.63 22.37
CA LEU A 218 -3.34 28.50 21.94
C LEU A 218 -3.85 28.65 20.49
N LYS A 219 -4.23 29.88 20.08
CA LYS A 219 -4.57 30.16 18.67
C LYS A 219 -3.36 30.01 17.74
N GLY A 220 -2.15 30.33 18.21
CA GLY A 220 -0.89 30.07 17.51
C GLY A 220 -0.70 28.58 17.24
N LEU A 221 -0.79 27.75 18.29
CA LEU A 221 -0.72 26.29 18.18
C LEU A 221 -1.75 25.74 17.17
N HIS A 222 -3.01 26.20 17.24
CA HIS A 222 -4.07 25.79 16.29
C HIS A 222 -3.78 26.17 14.84
N ARG A 223 -3.16 27.32 14.61
CA ARG A 223 -2.75 27.77 13.28
C ARG A 223 -1.61 26.90 12.77
N ASP A 224 -0.60 26.64 13.58
CA ASP A 224 0.61 25.92 13.17
C ASP A 224 0.29 24.42 12.94
N GLN A 225 -0.58 23.83 13.76
CA GLN A 225 -1.27 22.56 13.48
C GLN A 225 -2.04 22.61 12.14
N GLY A 226 -2.79 23.68 11.88
CA GLY A 226 -3.57 23.86 10.65
C GLY A 226 -2.71 23.95 9.38
N VAL A 227 -1.54 24.58 9.46
CA VAL A 227 -0.54 24.63 8.39
C VAL A 227 0.02 23.22 8.13
N LEU A 228 0.41 22.50 9.19
CA LEU A 228 0.93 21.14 9.08
C LEU A 228 -0.08 20.20 8.40
N LEU A 229 -1.36 20.20 8.82
CA LEU A 229 -2.37 19.31 8.26
C LEU A 229 -2.72 19.62 6.80
N LYS A 230 -2.51 20.87 6.33
CA LYS A 230 -2.72 21.30 4.94
C LYS A 230 -1.49 21.13 4.04
N SER A 231 -0.33 20.76 4.59
CA SER A 231 0.88 20.57 3.80
C SER A 231 0.75 19.40 2.82
N ALA A 232 1.26 19.58 1.60
CA ALA A 232 1.31 18.51 0.60
C ALA A 232 2.29 17.42 1.05
N ARG A 233 1.82 16.18 1.16
CA ARG A 233 2.57 15.05 1.73
C ARG A 233 2.25 13.76 0.99
N SER A 234 3.23 12.87 0.87
CA SER A 234 3.11 11.53 0.27
C SER A 234 3.34 10.39 1.28
N ILE A 235 3.43 10.73 2.57
CA ILE A 235 3.59 9.84 3.71
C ILE A 235 2.70 10.32 4.89
N PRO A 236 2.34 9.44 5.85
CA PRO A 236 1.65 9.82 7.08
C PRO A 236 2.46 10.87 7.87
N LEU A 237 1.82 11.51 8.84
CA LEU A 237 2.56 12.34 9.79
C LEU A 237 3.64 11.53 10.51
N ILE A 238 4.83 12.11 10.68
CA ILE A 238 5.89 11.52 11.48
C ILE A 238 5.61 11.65 12.98
N LEU A 239 6.15 10.72 13.78
CA LEU A 239 5.86 10.54 15.22
C LEU A 239 5.92 11.85 16.03
N GLN A 240 6.90 12.72 15.77
CA GLN A 240 7.07 14.01 16.45
C GLN A 240 5.84 14.94 16.34
N HIS A 241 5.00 14.78 15.31
CA HIS A 241 3.82 15.61 15.13
C HIS A 241 2.67 15.21 16.05
N ILE A 242 2.57 13.93 16.43
CA ILE A 242 1.54 13.40 17.32
C ILE A 242 2.02 13.20 18.76
N ASP A 243 3.33 13.34 19.01
CA ASP A 243 3.94 13.24 20.33
C ASP A 243 3.38 14.29 21.29
N PRO A 244 2.72 13.93 22.41
CA PRO A 244 2.12 14.90 23.33
C PRO A 244 3.16 15.84 23.96
N LEU A 245 4.45 15.48 23.95
CA LEU A 245 5.55 16.34 24.41
C LEU A 245 5.97 17.41 23.40
N ASN A 246 5.37 17.47 22.21
CA ASN A 246 5.64 18.52 21.24
C ASN A 246 4.97 19.84 21.63
N ASN A 247 5.66 20.63 22.45
CA ASN A 247 5.20 21.94 22.91
C ASN A 247 4.95 22.96 21.78
N ARG A 248 5.54 22.77 20.58
CA ARG A 248 5.30 23.65 19.41
C ARG A 248 3.95 23.40 18.74
N LEU A 249 3.33 22.24 18.97
CA LEU A 249 2.04 21.88 18.39
C LEU A 249 0.93 21.73 19.44
N HIS A 250 1.24 21.23 20.64
CA HIS A 250 0.21 20.81 21.60
C HIS A 250 0.22 21.61 22.89
N GLY A 251 1.38 22.02 23.39
CA GLY A 251 1.49 22.85 24.61
C GLY A 251 1.02 22.16 25.90
N LEU A 252 0.99 20.83 25.94
CA LEU A 252 0.53 20.05 27.10
C LEU A 252 1.47 20.19 28.31
N PRO A 253 0.98 20.01 29.56
CA PRO A 253 1.83 19.97 30.74
C PRO A 253 2.83 18.81 30.61
N ALA A 254 4.12 19.10 30.79
CA ALA A 254 5.17 18.11 30.51
C ALA A 254 5.02 16.81 31.32
N ASP A 255 4.56 16.89 32.57
CA ASP A 255 4.44 15.73 33.44
C ASP A 255 3.20 14.88 33.12
N GLU A 256 2.08 15.52 32.76
CA GLU A 256 0.87 14.85 32.27
C GLU A 256 1.12 14.19 30.91
N ALA A 257 1.81 14.89 30.00
CA ALA A 257 2.20 14.37 28.70
C ALA A 257 3.19 13.19 28.80
N LYS A 258 4.17 13.25 29.73
CA LYS A 258 5.06 12.10 30.03
C LYS A 258 4.27 10.92 30.60
N ALA A 259 3.34 11.18 31.53
CA ALA A 259 2.53 10.14 32.17
C ALA A 259 1.68 9.38 31.14
N LEU A 260 0.89 10.09 30.31
CA LEU A 260 0.12 9.44 29.24
C LEU A 260 1.05 8.72 28.26
N LYS A 261 2.12 9.36 27.79
CA LYS A 261 3.07 8.78 26.83
C LYS A 261 3.70 7.47 27.33
N LYS A 262 3.92 7.33 28.64
CA LYS A 262 4.42 6.08 29.25
C LYS A 262 3.42 4.92 29.05
N VAL A 263 2.12 5.17 29.19
CA VAL A 263 1.07 4.15 28.97
C VAL A 263 0.96 3.78 27.49
N ILE A 264 0.89 4.78 26.60
CA ILE A 264 0.71 4.57 25.15
C ILE A 264 2.03 4.29 24.39
N LEU A 265 3.12 3.96 25.09
CA LEU A 265 4.44 3.76 24.47
C LEU A 265 4.46 2.60 23.44
N ALA A 266 3.67 1.56 23.68
CA ALA A 266 3.51 0.45 22.73
C ALA A 266 2.89 0.93 21.40
N LEU A 267 1.83 1.75 21.47
CA LEU A 267 1.20 2.39 20.31
C LEU A 267 2.19 3.30 19.56
N PHE A 268 3.00 4.07 20.29
CA PHE A 268 4.04 4.92 19.69
C PHE A 268 5.13 4.12 18.96
N THR A 269 5.47 2.93 19.49
CA THR A 269 6.43 2.02 18.88
C THR A 269 5.85 1.40 17.61
N ALA A 270 4.62 0.89 17.66
CA ALA A 270 3.88 0.41 16.48
C ALA A 270 3.72 1.50 15.41
N TYR A 271 3.42 2.74 15.82
CA TYR A 271 3.29 3.89 14.91
C TYR A 271 4.57 4.19 14.17
N LYS A 272 5.71 4.21 14.88
CA LYS A 272 7.03 4.48 14.30
C LYS A 272 7.36 3.50 13.17
N ASP A 273 7.09 2.21 13.39
CA ASP A 273 7.41 1.16 12.42
C ASP A 273 6.46 1.18 11.20
N ALA A 274 5.18 1.48 11.39
CA ALA A 274 4.24 1.72 10.28
C ALA A 274 4.63 2.96 9.47
N ALA A 275 4.97 4.07 10.14
CA ALA A 275 5.43 5.30 9.50
C ALA A 275 6.77 5.10 8.76
N LEU A 276 7.68 4.27 9.28
CA LEU A 276 8.91 3.88 8.57
C LEU A 276 8.60 3.02 7.34
N THR A 277 7.65 2.08 7.44
CA THR A 277 7.24 1.26 6.29
C THR A 277 6.71 2.12 5.15
N SER A 278 5.93 3.18 5.44
CA SER A 278 5.43 4.13 4.43
C SER A 278 6.54 4.91 3.69
N GLN A 279 7.74 5.01 4.26
CA GLN A 279 8.90 5.67 3.65
C GLN A 279 9.72 4.74 2.77
N THR A 280 9.41 3.43 2.76
CA THR A 280 10.04 2.49 1.84
C THR A 280 9.66 2.86 0.40
N ARG A 281 10.66 2.92 -0.48
CA ARG A 281 10.53 3.19 -1.91
C ARG A 281 11.35 2.16 -2.65
N SER A 282 10.84 1.64 -3.76
CA SER A 282 11.58 0.68 -4.56
C SER A 282 12.69 1.38 -5.36
N ALA A 283 13.79 0.67 -5.63
CA ALA A 283 14.83 1.17 -6.54
C ALA A 283 14.27 1.47 -7.94
N HIS A 284 13.25 0.71 -8.38
CA HIS A 284 12.54 0.96 -9.63
C HIS A 284 11.76 2.28 -9.59
N SER A 285 11.04 2.58 -8.49
CA SER A 285 10.34 3.86 -8.29
C SER A 285 11.31 5.03 -8.37
N HIS A 286 12.45 4.95 -7.69
CA HIS A 286 13.50 5.98 -7.76
C HIS A 286 14.08 6.14 -9.18
N ALA A 287 14.39 5.05 -9.86
CA ALA A 287 14.92 5.10 -11.23
C ALA A 287 13.90 5.67 -12.23
N TRP A 288 12.62 5.32 -12.08
CA TRP A 288 11.52 5.84 -12.89
C TRP A 288 11.31 7.34 -12.65
N GLU A 289 11.23 7.78 -11.39
CA GLU A 289 11.05 9.18 -11.02
C GLU A 289 12.24 10.05 -11.47
N ALA A 290 13.48 9.58 -11.31
CA ALA A 290 14.67 10.27 -11.80
C ALA A 290 14.70 10.38 -13.33
N SER A 291 14.37 9.29 -14.04
CA SER A 291 14.30 9.28 -15.51
C SER A 291 13.20 10.21 -16.03
N PHE A 292 12.02 10.17 -15.40
CA PHE A 292 10.90 11.05 -15.73
C PHE A 292 11.24 12.53 -15.48
N ALA A 293 11.84 12.86 -14.33
CA ALA A 293 12.23 14.23 -14.00
C ALA A 293 13.30 14.78 -14.96
N TYR A 294 14.33 13.99 -15.29
CA TYR A 294 15.35 14.37 -16.26
C TYR A 294 14.74 14.60 -17.66
N LEU A 295 13.91 13.67 -18.13
CA LEU A 295 13.25 13.80 -19.44
C LEU A 295 12.29 14.99 -19.47
N TYR A 296 11.49 15.19 -18.42
CA TYR A 296 10.59 16.35 -18.31
C TYR A 296 11.36 17.67 -18.38
N GLN A 297 12.46 17.81 -17.62
CA GLN A 297 13.28 19.01 -17.67
C GLN A 297 13.87 19.22 -19.06
N LYS A 298 14.38 18.15 -19.69
CA LYS A 298 14.89 18.21 -21.06
C LYS A 298 13.83 18.66 -22.07
N GLU A 299 12.60 18.12 -22.02
CA GLU A 299 11.53 18.59 -22.92
C GLU A 299 11.20 20.07 -22.69
N MET A 300 11.21 20.52 -21.43
CA MET A 300 10.98 21.94 -21.10
C MET A 300 12.12 22.83 -21.63
N ASP A 301 13.38 22.40 -21.49
CA ASP A 301 14.56 23.10 -22.01
C ASP A 301 14.55 23.15 -23.55
N ASP A 302 14.20 22.04 -24.22
CA ASP A 302 14.08 21.94 -25.68
C ASP A 302 12.95 22.85 -26.23
N ILE A 303 11.84 23.02 -25.48
CA ILE A 303 10.75 23.98 -25.81
C ILE A 303 11.22 25.43 -25.63
N VAL A 304 11.93 25.74 -24.54
CA VAL A 304 12.49 27.09 -24.30
C VAL A 304 13.54 27.45 -25.36
N ALA A 305 14.33 26.48 -25.82
CA ALA A 305 15.30 26.66 -26.89
C ALA A 305 14.66 26.86 -28.29
N ASN A 306 13.41 26.39 -28.50
CA ASN A 306 12.71 26.50 -29.79
C ASN A 306 11.29 27.09 -29.66
N PRO A 307 11.13 28.38 -29.27
CA PRO A 307 9.81 28.96 -28.96
C PRO A 307 8.81 28.94 -30.12
N VAL A 308 9.30 28.94 -31.38
CA VAL A 308 8.46 28.92 -32.60
C VAL A 308 7.64 27.62 -32.71
N ASN A 309 8.17 26.51 -32.19
CA ASN A 309 7.51 25.20 -32.21
C ASN A 309 6.90 24.83 -30.83
N ALA A 310 6.78 25.81 -29.92
CA ALA A 310 6.28 25.56 -28.57
C ALA A 310 4.80 25.09 -28.59
N PRO A 311 4.47 23.95 -27.97
CA PRO A 311 3.11 23.45 -27.90
C PRO A 311 2.26 24.31 -26.97
N ARG A 312 0.95 24.41 -27.25
CA ARG A 312 0.01 25.31 -26.55
C ARG A 312 -0.01 25.18 -25.02
N ASN A 313 0.21 23.97 -24.50
CA ASN A 313 0.37 23.68 -23.07
C ASN A 313 1.75 23.02 -22.84
N PRO A 314 2.84 23.80 -22.67
CA PRO A 314 4.21 23.26 -22.58
C PRO A 314 4.39 22.19 -21.51
N GLN A 315 3.89 22.43 -20.29
CA GLN A 315 4.07 21.52 -19.16
C GLN A 315 3.33 20.19 -19.39
N GLU A 316 2.08 20.22 -19.83
CA GLU A 316 1.31 18.98 -20.10
C GLU A 316 1.91 18.18 -21.26
N TYR A 317 2.40 18.86 -22.29
CA TYR A 317 3.12 18.23 -23.40
C TYR A 317 4.41 17.57 -22.91
N ALA A 318 5.26 18.30 -22.19
CA ALA A 318 6.51 17.80 -21.63
C ALA A 318 6.27 16.60 -20.68
N MET A 319 5.25 16.65 -19.81
CA MET A 319 4.88 15.52 -18.96
C MET A 319 4.44 14.29 -19.78
N ARG A 320 3.68 14.49 -20.86
CA ARG A 320 3.23 13.39 -21.74
C ARG A 320 4.40 12.78 -22.49
N VAL A 321 5.25 13.60 -23.10
CA VAL A 321 6.41 13.15 -23.88
C VAL A 321 7.47 12.51 -23.00
N ALA A 322 7.75 13.05 -21.81
CA ALA A 322 8.63 12.42 -20.84
C ALA A 322 8.12 11.02 -20.43
N ARG A 323 6.82 10.86 -20.14
CA ARG A 323 6.23 9.53 -19.85
C ARG A 323 6.41 8.55 -21.02
N MET A 324 6.18 8.99 -22.26
CA MET A 324 6.40 8.16 -23.45
C MET A 324 7.89 7.79 -23.62
N LYS A 325 8.82 8.74 -23.36
CA LYS A 325 10.27 8.54 -23.47
C LYS A 325 10.85 7.65 -22.36
N VAL A 326 10.24 7.57 -21.18
CA VAL A 326 10.58 6.55 -20.16
C VAL A 326 10.24 5.13 -20.65
N GLY A 327 9.22 4.97 -21.49
CA GLY A 327 8.88 3.71 -22.16
C GLY A 327 8.36 2.59 -21.24
N GLN A 328 8.07 2.90 -19.97
CA GLN A 328 7.47 1.99 -18.99
C GLN A 328 6.49 2.76 -18.09
N PRO A 329 5.37 2.14 -17.65
CA PRO A 329 4.45 2.75 -16.70
C PRO A 329 5.12 2.95 -15.33
N PRO A 330 4.64 3.90 -14.51
CA PRO A 330 5.18 4.11 -13.17
C PRO A 330 4.97 2.87 -12.29
N PRO A 331 5.98 2.47 -11.49
CA PRO A 331 5.87 1.40 -10.50
C PRO A 331 4.66 1.59 -9.56
N ARG A 332 3.89 0.52 -9.38
CA ARG A 332 2.70 0.50 -8.48
C ARG A 332 2.84 -0.45 -7.28
N ALA A 333 3.90 -1.26 -7.21
CA ALA A 333 4.05 -2.33 -6.22
C ALA A 333 4.04 -1.85 -4.76
N ASP A 334 4.67 -0.70 -4.48
CA ASP A 334 4.74 -0.09 -3.14
C ASP A 334 3.45 0.64 -2.75
N LYS A 335 2.69 1.17 -3.72
CA LYS A 335 1.48 1.99 -3.49
C LYS A 335 0.42 1.29 -2.65
N ARG A 336 0.24 -0.02 -2.85
CA ARG A 336 -0.68 -0.83 -2.05
C ARG A 336 -0.32 -0.76 -0.56
N PHE A 337 0.93 -1.10 -0.24
CA PHE A 337 1.44 -1.17 1.14
C PHE A 337 1.63 0.21 1.76
N LEU A 338 1.87 1.24 0.95
CA LEU A 338 1.83 2.64 1.38
C LEU A 338 0.45 3.00 1.94
N VAL A 339 -0.63 2.66 1.23
CA VAL A 339 -2.01 2.88 1.69
C VAL A 339 -2.33 2.05 2.93
N GLU A 340 -1.92 0.78 2.98
CA GLU A 340 -2.07 -0.06 4.19
C GLU A 340 -1.31 0.56 5.39
N ALA A 341 -0.11 1.13 5.20
CA ALA A 341 0.62 1.86 6.24
C ALA A 341 -0.09 3.16 6.69
N PHE A 342 -0.75 3.88 5.78
CA PHE A 342 -1.64 4.99 6.14
C PHE A 342 -2.76 4.50 7.05
N TRP A 343 -3.48 3.44 6.69
CA TRP A 343 -4.55 2.87 7.53
C TRP A 343 -4.04 2.42 8.90
N THR A 344 -2.90 1.73 8.97
CA THR A 344 -2.29 1.31 10.24
C THR A 344 -1.96 2.52 11.12
N THR A 345 -1.29 3.55 10.60
CA THR A 345 -0.98 4.77 11.38
C THR A 345 -2.24 5.54 11.78
N ILE A 346 -3.30 5.52 10.97
CA ILE A 346 -4.61 6.12 11.31
C ILE A 346 -5.26 5.36 12.47
N ASN A 347 -5.38 4.03 12.39
CA ASN A 347 -5.99 3.21 13.45
C ASN A 347 -5.25 3.37 14.78
N ILE A 348 -3.92 3.37 14.76
CA ILE A 348 -3.10 3.62 15.97
C ILE A 348 -3.41 5.01 16.56
N ARG A 349 -3.63 6.04 15.73
CA ARG A 349 -4.01 7.38 16.20
C ARG A 349 -5.44 7.46 16.70
N LEU A 350 -6.36 6.67 16.17
CA LEU A 350 -7.71 6.54 16.74
C LEU A 350 -7.62 5.93 18.15
N SER A 351 -6.79 4.91 18.37
CA SER A 351 -6.51 4.38 19.72
C SER A 351 -5.88 5.43 20.64
N ILE A 352 -4.87 6.17 20.17
CA ILE A 352 -4.25 7.27 20.94
C ILE A 352 -5.29 8.35 21.30
N ALA A 353 -6.17 8.71 20.37
CA ALA A 353 -7.24 9.68 20.60
C ALA A 353 -8.28 9.16 21.61
N ALA A 354 -8.63 7.86 21.58
CA ALA A 354 -9.52 7.24 22.55
C ALA A 354 -8.92 7.30 23.97
N PHE A 355 -7.68 6.85 24.16
CA PHE A 355 -7.01 6.93 25.47
C PHE A 355 -6.81 8.37 25.97
N ALA A 356 -6.49 9.31 25.07
CA ALA A 356 -6.43 10.72 25.43
C ALA A 356 -7.83 11.32 25.71
N GLY A 357 -8.89 10.77 25.13
CA GLY A 357 -10.30 11.06 25.47
C GLY A 357 -10.67 10.56 26.87
N THR A 358 -10.33 9.31 27.20
CA THR A 358 -10.47 8.76 28.56
C THR A 358 -9.76 9.63 29.59
N TRP A 359 -8.53 10.08 29.28
CA TRP A 359 -7.80 11.03 30.13
C TRP A 359 -8.58 12.33 30.33
N VAL A 360 -9.13 12.92 29.26
CA VAL A 360 -9.95 14.14 29.31
C VAL A 360 -11.18 13.97 30.19
N ASP A 361 -11.89 12.85 30.12
CA ASP A 361 -13.06 12.60 30.98
C ASP A 361 -12.66 12.45 32.45
N ALA A 362 -11.65 11.62 32.74
CA ALA A 362 -11.17 11.39 34.09
C ALA A 362 -10.70 12.69 34.78
N VAL A 363 -9.98 13.57 34.05
CA VAL A 363 -9.60 14.88 34.59
C VAL A 363 -10.75 15.90 34.61
N THR A 364 -11.81 15.68 33.84
CA THR A 364 -12.98 16.58 33.83
C THR A 364 -13.89 16.35 35.04
N SER A 365 -14.01 15.09 35.48
CA SER A 365 -14.71 14.71 36.72
C SER A 365 -14.02 15.24 38.00
N ARG A 366 -12.77 15.71 37.93
CA ARG A 366 -12.03 16.30 39.06
C ARG A 366 -12.46 17.75 39.29
N THR A 367 -12.99 18.03 40.49
CA THR A 367 -13.46 19.37 40.91
C THR A 367 -12.38 20.46 40.92
N LYS A 368 -11.11 20.10 41.18
CA LYS A 368 -9.97 21.04 41.32
C LYS A 368 -9.01 21.06 40.12
N TYR A 369 -9.41 20.49 38.96
CA TYR A 369 -8.51 20.40 37.81
C TYR A 369 -8.42 21.73 37.02
N PRO A 370 -7.21 22.20 36.64
CA PRO A 370 -7.08 23.51 35.98
C PRO A 370 -7.80 23.57 34.61
N PRO A 371 -8.64 24.59 34.36
CA PRO A 371 -9.39 24.70 33.10
C PRO A 371 -8.47 24.95 31.88
N GLY A 372 -7.29 25.55 32.10
CA GLY A 372 -6.23 25.67 31.09
C GLY A 372 -5.78 24.29 30.58
N ASN A 373 -5.34 23.41 31.50
CA ASN A 373 -4.90 22.06 31.17
C ASN A 373 -6.00 21.28 30.44
N ARG A 374 -7.27 21.36 30.89
CA ARG A 374 -8.41 20.70 30.24
C ARG A 374 -8.60 21.13 28.78
N ARG A 375 -8.52 22.45 28.53
CA ARG A 375 -8.67 23.01 27.18
C ARG A 375 -7.55 22.58 26.24
N VAL A 376 -6.32 22.45 26.74
CA VAL A 376 -5.17 22.00 25.96
C VAL A 376 -5.26 20.49 25.66
N TRP A 377 -5.69 19.67 26.61
CA TRP A 377 -5.96 18.24 26.35
C TRP A 377 -7.06 18.02 25.30
N ALA A 378 -8.20 18.71 25.43
CA ALA A 378 -9.25 18.65 24.41
C ALA A 378 -8.73 19.09 23.02
N SER A 379 -7.85 20.10 22.98
CA SER A 379 -7.17 20.53 21.76
C SER A 379 -6.24 19.46 21.16
N TYR A 380 -5.55 18.67 22.01
CA TYR A 380 -4.70 17.58 21.56
C TYR A 380 -5.51 16.45 20.93
N VAL A 381 -6.59 16.00 21.58
CA VAL A 381 -7.48 14.95 21.02
C VAL A 381 -8.07 15.40 19.67
N VAL A 382 -8.58 16.63 19.59
CA VAL A 382 -9.08 17.23 18.34
C VAL A 382 -7.99 17.27 17.26
N PHE A 383 -6.73 17.59 17.61
CA PHE A 383 -5.63 17.54 16.65
C PHE A 383 -5.38 16.11 16.15
N VAL A 384 -5.28 15.12 17.04
CA VAL A 384 -5.01 13.72 16.64
C VAL A 384 -6.11 13.21 15.70
N LEU A 385 -7.38 13.45 16.02
CA LEU A 385 -8.52 13.06 15.17
C LEU A 385 -8.55 13.83 13.84
N ARG A 386 -8.24 15.13 13.81
CA ARG A 386 -8.07 15.90 12.55
C ARG A 386 -6.89 15.41 11.72
N SER A 387 -5.84 14.92 12.36
CA SER A 387 -4.68 14.33 11.69
C SER A 387 -5.00 13.01 10.99
N CYS A 388 -5.91 12.22 11.56
CA CYS A 388 -6.42 11.01 10.92
C CYS A 388 -7.15 11.36 9.63
N ALA A 389 -8.04 12.36 9.64
CA ALA A 389 -8.77 12.78 8.45
C ALA A 389 -7.83 13.32 7.36
N ALA A 390 -6.87 14.18 7.72
CA ALA A 390 -5.89 14.71 6.77
C ALA A 390 -5.06 13.61 6.08
N ASP A 391 -4.66 12.57 6.83
CA ASP A 391 -3.90 11.45 6.28
C ASP A 391 -4.77 10.46 5.50
N ALA A 392 -6.05 10.33 5.87
CA ALA A 392 -7.01 9.50 5.14
C ALA A 392 -7.40 10.11 3.79
N GLU A 393 -7.48 11.44 3.66
CA GLU A 393 -7.65 12.12 2.37
C GLU A 393 -6.40 11.96 1.47
N VAL A 394 -5.19 11.99 2.03
CA VAL A 394 -3.95 11.66 1.28
C VAL A 394 -3.97 10.21 0.80
N ALA A 395 -4.35 9.27 1.66
CA ALA A 395 -4.51 7.87 1.27
C ALA A 395 -5.58 7.70 0.17
N LEU A 396 -6.72 8.40 0.28
CA LEU A 396 -7.80 8.36 -0.72
C LEU A 396 -7.30 8.85 -2.09
N GLN A 397 -6.54 9.95 -2.13
CA GLN A 397 -5.92 10.44 -3.34
C GLN A 397 -4.97 9.40 -3.98
N ILE A 398 -4.12 8.76 -3.18
CA ILE A 398 -3.23 7.68 -3.64
C ILE A 398 -4.03 6.49 -4.20
N THR A 399 -5.15 6.10 -3.58
CA THR A 399 -6.00 4.99 -4.08
C THR A 399 -6.67 5.32 -5.42
N ARG A 400 -7.02 6.59 -5.65
CA ARG A 400 -7.58 7.07 -6.92
C ARG A 400 -6.53 7.12 -8.02
N GLU A 401 -5.36 7.68 -7.74
CA GLU A 401 -4.22 7.75 -8.67
C GLU A 401 -3.68 6.35 -9.06
N SER A 402 -3.77 5.38 -8.16
CA SER A 402 -3.40 3.98 -8.42
C SER A 402 -4.54 3.11 -8.98
N GLU A 403 -5.74 3.69 -9.12
CA GLU A 403 -6.97 3.04 -9.62
C GLU A 403 -7.45 1.84 -8.76
N SER A 404 -7.01 1.80 -7.50
CA SER A 404 -7.21 0.71 -6.55
C SER A 404 -8.58 0.79 -5.86
N PHE A 405 -9.65 0.41 -6.58
CA PHE A 405 -11.04 0.53 -6.12
C PHE A 405 -11.32 -0.10 -4.73
N ARG A 406 -10.74 -1.28 -4.44
CA ARG A 406 -10.93 -1.91 -3.11
C ARG A 406 -10.37 -1.04 -1.99
N GLN A 407 -9.15 -0.53 -2.18
CA GLN A 407 -8.52 0.35 -1.19
C GLN A 407 -9.21 1.72 -1.12
N GLU A 408 -9.74 2.24 -2.23
CA GLU A 408 -10.58 3.44 -2.21
C GLU A 408 -11.81 3.24 -1.31
N ALA A 409 -12.56 2.15 -1.50
CA ALA A 409 -13.74 1.84 -0.66
C ALA A 409 -13.38 1.70 0.83
N SER A 410 -12.33 0.94 1.17
CA SER A 410 -11.87 0.81 2.56
C SER A 410 -11.37 2.15 3.15
N THR A 411 -10.79 3.04 2.34
CA THR A 411 -10.37 4.37 2.79
C THR A 411 -11.58 5.29 3.02
N VAL A 412 -12.62 5.20 2.19
CA VAL A 412 -13.89 5.92 2.41
C VAL A 412 -14.57 5.46 3.71
N LEU A 413 -14.59 4.15 3.99
CA LEU A 413 -15.10 3.61 5.25
C LEU A 413 -14.31 4.16 6.46
N LEU A 414 -12.97 4.21 6.35
CA LEU A 414 -12.11 4.76 7.39
C LEU A 414 -12.33 6.27 7.60
N LEU A 415 -12.51 7.05 6.53
CA LEU A 415 -12.92 8.47 6.60
C LEU A 415 -14.24 8.64 7.35
N MET A 416 -15.25 7.83 7.04
CA MET A 416 -16.54 7.87 7.72
C MET A 416 -16.42 7.57 9.23
N ARG A 417 -15.58 6.59 9.62
CA ARG A 417 -15.27 6.32 11.04
C ARG A 417 -14.61 7.52 11.70
N ILE A 418 -13.61 8.14 11.07
CA ILE A 418 -12.93 9.32 11.61
C ILE A 418 -13.90 10.51 11.80
N GLU A 419 -14.80 10.76 10.85
CA GLU A 419 -15.78 11.84 10.96
C GLU A 419 -16.79 11.59 12.10
N LEU A 420 -17.20 10.35 12.32
CA LEU A 420 -18.03 9.96 13.47
C LEU A 420 -17.29 10.18 14.80
N GLU A 421 -16.04 9.75 14.92
CA GLU A 421 -15.25 9.94 16.15
C GLU A 421 -14.94 11.41 16.45
N GLN A 422 -14.62 12.22 15.43
CA GLN A 422 -14.49 13.67 15.56
C GLN A 422 -15.77 14.30 16.12
N PHE A 423 -16.93 13.85 15.66
CA PHE A 423 -18.22 14.38 16.09
C PHE A 423 -18.63 13.88 17.47
N ARG A 424 -18.41 12.59 17.80
CA ARG A 424 -18.57 12.03 19.16
C ARG A 424 -17.78 12.84 20.19
N PHE A 425 -16.50 13.08 19.93
CA PHE A 425 -15.65 13.90 20.82
C PHE A 425 -16.15 15.35 20.94
N ASN A 426 -16.62 15.96 19.84
CA ASN A 426 -17.20 17.31 19.89
C ASN A 426 -18.51 17.37 20.72
N VAL A 427 -19.37 16.34 20.63
CA VAL A 427 -20.57 16.21 21.48
C VAL A 427 -20.18 16.05 22.95
N GLN A 428 -19.21 15.20 23.27
CA GLN A 428 -18.66 15.01 24.62
C GLN A 428 -18.12 16.33 25.22
N MET A 429 -17.29 17.06 24.49
CA MET A 429 -16.79 18.39 24.93
C MET A 429 -17.91 19.44 25.07
N SER A 430 -19.00 19.29 24.31
CA SER A 430 -20.18 20.16 24.41
C SER A 430 -21.01 19.81 25.65
N LYS A 431 -21.22 18.52 25.96
CA LYS A 431 -21.85 18.03 27.20
C LYS A 431 -21.18 18.59 28.46
N GLN A 432 -19.85 18.67 28.46
CA GLN A 432 -19.06 19.25 29.55
C GLN A 432 -19.17 20.79 29.67
N THR A 433 -19.84 21.48 28.74
CA THR A 433 -20.03 22.93 28.73
C THR A 433 -21.53 23.27 28.77
N THR A 434 -22.10 23.48 29.96
CA THR A 434 -23.55 23.69 30.17
C THR A 434 -24.14 24.76 29.24
N ALA A 435 -23.43 25.87 29.00
CA ALA A 435 -23.84 26.94 28.09
C ALA A 435 -24.04 26.51 26.62
N LYS A 436 -23.45 25.38 26.18
CA LYS A 436 -23.64 24.80 24.84
C LYS A 436 -24.73 23.74 24.78
N MET A 437 -25.28 23.32 25.92
CA MET A 437 -26.23 22.20 26.02
C MET A 437 -27.66 22.62 26.37
N THR A 438 -28.01 23.85 26.02
CA THR A 438 -29.40 24.28 25.89
C THR A 438 -30.14 23.43 24.86
N ALA A 439 -31.47 23.40 24.89
CA ALA A 439 -32.28 22.69 23.90
C ALA A 439 -31.94 23.13 22.46
N VAL A 440 -31.69 24.43 22.24
CA VAL A 440 -31.25 24.99 20.95
C VAL A 440 -29.86 24.48 20.54
N GLY A 441 -28.91 24.39 21.48
CA GLY A 441 -27.58 23.85 21.22
C GLY A 441 -27.61 22.35 20.87
N ARG A 442 -28.45 21.57 21.56
CA ARG A 442 -28.68 20.15 21.28
C ARG A 442 -29.33 19.93 19.91
N ALA A 443 -30.39 20.69 19.59
CA ALA A 443 -31.03 20.65 18.28
C ALA A 443 -30.02 20.93 17.15
N LYS A 444 -29.21 21.98 17.28
CA LYS A 444 -28.18 22.32 16.30
C LYS A 444 -27.16 21.20 16.08
N LEU A 445 -26.71 20.52 17.14
CA LEU A 445 -25.83 19.36 17.01
C LEU A 445 -26.54 18.17 16.35
N ALA A 446 -27.81 17.91 16.68
CA ALA A 446 -28.59 16.85 16.02
C ALA A 446 -28.76 17.11 14.51
N ASP A 447 -28.96 18.37 14.12
CA ASP A 447 -29.06 18.75 12.70
C ASP A 447 -27.70 18.61 11.99
N THR A 448 -26.58 18.99 12.62
CA THR A 448 -25.23 18.69 12.10
C THR A 448 -24.97 17.18 11.99
N ALA A 449 -25.45 16.37 12.94
CA ALA A 449 -25.34 14.90 12.86
C ALA A 449 -26.13 14.34 11.66
N LYS A 450 -27.34 14.86 11.41
CA LYS A 450 -28.16 14.53 10.25
C LYS A 450 -27.49 14.91 8.93
N GLU A 451 -26.93 16.12 8.83
CA GLU A 451 -26.16 16.58 7.66
C GLU A 451 -24.97 15.66 7.38
N LYS A 452 -24.21 15.28 8.42
CA LYS A 452 -23.09 14.34 8.33
C LYS A 452 -23.53 12.94 7.88
N ARG A 453 -24.64 12.43 8.41
CA ARG A 453 -25.23 11.16 7.98
C ARG A 453 -25.60 11.17 6.50
N VAL A 454 -26.27 12.22 6.02
CA VAL A 454 -26.66 12.35 4.60
C VAL A 454 -25.42 12.46 3.70
N SER A 455 -24.37 13.17 4.13
CA SER A 455 -23.10 13.21 3.40
C SER A 455 -22.42 11.83 3.34
N ALA A 456 -22.50 11.04 4.42
CA ALA A 456 -22.01 9.67 4.45
C ALA A 456 -22.80 8.75 3.50
N GLU A 457 -24.13 8.85 3.47
CA GLU A 457 -25.01 8.15 2.51
C GLU A 457 -24.64 8.45 1.05
N GLN A 458 -24.35 9.72 0.72
CA GLN A 458 -23.88 10.12 -0.61
C GLN A 458 -22.50 9.53 -0.98
N ARG A 459 -21.56 9.43 -0.02
CA ARG A 459 -20.26 8.76 -0.25
C ARG A 459 -20.43 7.27 -0.52
N ILE A 460 -21.30 6.58 0.25
CA ILE A 460 -21.63 5.16 0.03
C ILE A 460 -22.20 4.96 -1.38
N ALA A 461 -23.18 5.77 -1.78
CA ALA A 461 -23.78 5.71 -3.11
C ALA A 461 -22.74 5.90 -4.23
N THR A 462 -21.82 6.84 -4.06
CA THR A 462 -20.74 7.13 -5.02
C THR A 462 -19.78 5.95 -5.17
N VAL A 463 -19.38 5.30 -4.07
CA VAL A 463 -18.53 4.10 -4.11
C VAL A 463 -19.27 2.92 -4.73
N ARG A 464 -20.56 2.72 -4.41
CA ARG A 464 -21.40 1.67 -5.01
C ARG A 464 -21.52 1.81 -6.52
N ALA A 465 -21.89 3.00 -7.02
CA ALA A 465 -22.00 3.28 -8.45
C ALA A 465 -20.69 3.03 -9.22
N ARG A 466 -19.52 3.25 -8.60
CA ARG A 466 -18.20 2.95 -9.19
C ARG A 466 -17.75 1.49 -9.08
N GLY A 467 -18.46 0.69 -8.27
CA GLY A 467 -18.31 -0.75 -8.14
C GLY A 467 -19.23 -1.55 -9.07
N GLU A 468 -20.33 -0.96 -9.51
CA GLU A 468 -21.24 -1.55 -10.49
C GLU A 468 -20.50 -1.85 -11.81
N GLY A 469 -20.74 -3.03 -12.39
CA GLY A 469 -20.04 -3.53 -13.58
C GLY A 469 -18.66 -4.17 -13.34
N ARG A 470 -18.04 -4.04 -12.16
CA ARG A 470 -16.74 -4.71 -11.87
C ARG A 470 -16.94 -6.20 -11.56
N GLN A 471 -16.29 -7.07 -12.34
CA GLN A 471 -16.31 -8.53 -12.10
C GLN A 471 -15.76 -8.87 -10.70
N GLY A 472 -16.41 -9.81 -10.01
CA GLY A 472 -16.03 -10.24 -8.65
C GLY A 472 -16.22 -9.19 -7.54
N ALA A 473 -16.76 -8.01 -7.84
CA ALA A 473 -16.91 -6.94 -6.84
C ALA A 473 -18.14 -7.11 -5.92
N LYS A 474 -19.24 -7.71 -6.39
CA LYS A 474 -20.54 -7.72 -5.67
C LYS A 474 -20.45 -8.26 -4.24
N ASN A 475 -19.95 -9.48 -4.05
CA ASN A 475 -19.93 -10.13 -2.73
C ASN A 475 -18.98 -9.40 -1.78
N TRP A 476 -17.77 -9.07 -2.26
CA TRP A 476 -16.76 -8.33 -1.49
C TRP A 476 -17.23 -6.93 -1.08
N LEU A 477 -17.87 -6.20 -2.00
CA LEU A 477 -18.39 -4.86 -1.75
C LEU A 477 -19.55 -4.89 -0.74
N HIS A 478 -20.31 -5.99 -0.68
CA HIS A 478 -21.36 -6.15 0.31
C HIS A 478 -20.76 -6.34 1.71
N SER A 479 -19.94 -7.37 1.91
CA SER A 479 -19.36 -7.74 3.22
C SER A 479 -18.35 -6.73 3.75
N ASP A 480 -17.37 -6.33 2.93
CA ASP A 480 -16.20 -5.58 3.41
C ASP A 480 -16.41 -4.06 3.34
N PHE A 481 -17.57 -3.60 2.84
CA PHE A 481 -17.89 -2.18 2.73
C PHE A 481 -19.34 -1.86 3.10
N VAL A 482 -20.35 -2.40 2.42
CA VAL A 482 -21.76 -2.01 2.66
C VAL A 482 -22.22 -2.34 4.08
N GLU A 483 -21.98 -3.56 4.57
CA GLU A 483 -22.33 -3.96 5.95
C GLU A 483 -21.66 -3.06 7.01
N PRO A 484 -20.33 -2.84 7.01
CA PRO A 484 -19.67 -1.85 7.88
C PRO A 484 -20.21 -0.43 7.75
N THR A 485 -20.65 0.01 6.57
CA THR A 485 -21.23 1.35 6.42
C THR A 485 -22.58 1.49 7.12
N PHE A 486 -23.38 0.43 7.22
CA PHE A 486 -24.65 0.47 7.96
C PHE A 486 -24.43 0.70 9.45
N ALA A 487 -23.46 0.02 10.07
CA ALA A 487 -23.11 0.25 11.47
C ALA A 487 -22.76 1.73 11.76
N ILE A 488 -21.96 2.36 10.89
CA ILE A 488 -21.64 3.79 11.02
C ILE A 488 -22.89 4.68 10.83
N LEU A 489 -23.77 4.36 9.87
CA LEU A 489 -25.01 5.12 9.68
C LEU A 489 -25.99 4.97 10.85
N ASP A 490 -26.06 3.80 11.47
CA ASP A 490 -26.91 3.54 12.64
C ASP A 490 -26.36 4.22 13.90
N ASP A 491 -25.03 4.27 14.07
CA ASP A 491 -24.38 5.12 15.08
C ASP A 491 -24.72 6.61 14.90
N TRP A 492 -24.69 7.13 13.66
CA TRP A 492 -25.14 8.49 13.38
C TRP A 492 -26.62 8.71 13.74
N LYS A 493 -27.51 7.75 13.43
CA LYS A 493 -28.94 7.82 13.80
C LYS A 493 -29.14 7.78 15.31
N ALA A 494 -28.40 6.93 16.02
CA ALA A 494 -28.48 6.79 17.47
C ALA A 494 -27.99 8.07 18.18
N LEU A 495 -26.89 8.65 17.70
CA LEU A 495 -26.37 9.91 18.20
C LEU A 495 -27.30 11.11 17.88
N GLU A 496 -27.91 11.15 16.69
CA GLU A 496 -28.97 12.11 16.35
C GLU A 496 -30.16 12.00 17.32
N ARG A 497 -30.66 10.78 17.57
CA ARG A 497 -31.77 10.53 18.51
C ARG A 497 -31.43 10.94 19.94
N SER A 498 -30.26 10.59 20.45
CA SER A 498 -29.79 10.99 21.79
C SER A 498 -29.75 12.51 21.96
N LEU A 499 -29.23 13.23 20.95
CA LEU A 499 -29.19 14.69 20.97
C LEU A 499 -30.58 15.33 20.95
N ARG A 500 -31.56 14.75 20.22
CA ARG A 500 -32.94 15.25 20.18
C ARG A 500 -33.74 14.91 21.44
N ASN A 501 -33.56 13.71 22.00
CA ASN A 501 -34.42 13.15 23.06
C ASN A 501 -33.85 13.33 24.48
N ASP A 502 -32.64 13.88 24.64
CA ASP A 502 -31.90 13.98 25.92
C ASP A 502 -31.55 12.64 26.58
N THR A 503 -31.64 11.53 25.83
CA THR A 503 -31.34 10.20 26.36
C THR A 503 -29.84 9.94 26.36
N PHE A 504 -29.36 9.19 27.36
CA PHE A 504 -27.99 8.70 27.39
C PHE A 504 -27.73 7.79 26.19
N TYR A 505 -26.57 7.97 25.54
CA TYR A 505 -26.10 7.12 24.45
C TYR A 505 -24.71 6.64 24.81
N GLU A 506 -24.62 5.34 25.02
CA GLU A 506 -23.37 4.60 25.17
C GLU A 506 -23.13 3.86 23.86
N PRO A 507 -22.08 4.22 23.09
CA PRO A 507 -21.79 3.55 21.84
C PRO A 507 -21.23 2.16 22.13
N VAL A 508 -21.95 1.11 21.73
CA VAL A 508 -21.43 -0.26 21.76
C VAL A 508 -20.39 -0.40 20.65
N SER A 509 -19.10 -0.52 21.00
CA SER A 509 -18.09 -0.68 19.96
C SER A 509 -18.05 -2.10 19.40
N LEU A 510 -17.76 -2.23 18.10
CA LEU A 510 -17.46 -3.53 17.48
C LEU A 510 -16.26 -4.23 18.14
N GLU A 511 -15.35 -3.45 18.72
CA GLU A 511 -14.22 -3.93 19.51
C GLU A 511 -14.72 -4.63 20.79
N GLU A 512 -15.62 -4.01 21.55
CA GLU A 512 -16.24 -4.59 22.75
C GLU A 512 -17.10 -5.81 22.43
N LEU A 513 -17.91 -5.78 21.36
CA LEU A 513 -18.66 -6.96 20.91
C LEU A 513 -17.72 -8.12 20.57
N THR A 514 -16.61 -7.85 19.86
CA THR A 514 -15.59 -8.86 19.54
C THR A 514 -14.89 -9.38 20.80
N GLN A 515 -14.58 -8.52 21.78
CA GLN A 515 -13.97 -8.92 23.05
C GLN A 515 -14.93 -9.70 23.96
N ILE A 516 -16.24 -9.38 23.95
CA ILE A 516 -17.27 -10.14 24.68
C ILE A 516 -17.40 -11.55 24.09
N VAL A 517 -17.51 -11.68 22.76
CA VAL A 517 -17.56 -12.99 22.08
C VAL A 517 -16.29 -13.80 22.36
N LYS A 518 -15.11 -13.16 22.28
CA LYS A 518 -13.82 -13.80 22.58
C LYS A 518 -13.67 -14.20 24.06
N GLY A 519 -14.22 -13.41 24.98
CA GLY A 519 -14.16 -13.65 26.43
C GLY A 519 -15.05 -14.81 26.91
N LEU A 520 -16.10 -15.15 26.16
CA LEU A 520 -17.00 -16.26 26.46
C LEU A 520 -16.52 -17.62 25.91
N ASN A 521 -15.66 -17.60 24.88
CA ASN A 521 -14.88 -18.75 24.38
C ASN A 521 -15.71 -20.04 24.11
N PHE A 522 -16.89 -19.90 23.49
CA PHE A 522 -17.71 -21.04 23.06
C PHE A 522 -17.07 -21.76 21.86
N SER A 523 -17.05 -23.09 21.90
CA SER A 523 -16.47 -23.94 20.84
C SER A 523 -17.28 -23.95 19.55
N HIS A 524 -18.58 -23.61 19.62
CA HIS A 524 -19.47 -23.55 18.49
C HIS A 524 -20.45 -22.36 18.56
N THR A 525 -21.08 -22.02 17.44
CA THR A 525 -22.17 -21.04 17.36
C THR A 525 -23.43 -21.53 18.08
N GLY A 526 -24.34 -20.62 18.38
CA GLY A 526 -25.71 -20.88 18.79
C GLY A 526 -26.03 -20.54 20.24
N HIS A 527 -25.33 -19.57 20.83
CA HIS A 527 -25.42 -19.18 22.24
C HIS A 527 -26.02 -17.78 22.46
N PHE A 528 -26.10 -16.94 21.43
CA PHE A 528 -26.44 -15.52 21.56
C PHE A 528 -27.88 -15.21 21.12
N TYR A 529 -28.64 -14.59 22.02
CA TYR A 529 -30.08 -14.36 21.88
C TYR A 529 -30.47 -12.91 22.25
N LYS A 530 -31.67 -12.50 21.83
CA LYS A 530 -32.27 -11.18 22.04
C LYS A 530 -33.63 -11.31 22.71
N CYS A 531 -33.88 -10.53 23.75
CA CYS A 531 -35.22 -10.39 24.34
C CYS A 531 -36.17 -9.62 23.38
N PRO A 532 -37.48 -9.48 23.68
CA PRO A 532 -38.42 -8.77 22.81
C PRO A 532 -38.01 -7.31 22.53
N ASN A 533 -37.39 -6.65 23.52
CA ASN A 533 -36.86 -5.29 23.44
C ASN A 533 -35.43 -5.18 22.88
N GLY A 534 -34.85 -6.28 22.38
CA GLY A 534 -33.55 -6.29 21.70
C GLY A 534 -32.29 -6.42 22.58
N HIS A 535 -32.40 -6.47 23.91
CA HIS A 535 -31.26 -6.69 24.79
C HIS A 535 -30.67 -8.10 24.62
N ILE A 536 -29.33 -8.18 24.59
CA ILE A 536 -28.58 -9.42 24.39
C ILE A 536 -28.58 -10.26 25.67
N PHE A 537 -28.85 -11.55 25.55
CA PHE A 537 -28.57 -12.54 26.58
C PHE A 537 -27.92 -13.79 25.99
N VAL A 538 -27.28 -14.59 26.84
CA VAL A 538 -26.51 -15.76 26.44
C VAL A 538 -27.11 -17.02 27.08
N ILE A 539 -27.26 -18.08 26.29
CA ILE A 539 -27.58 -19.42 26.78
C ILE A 539 -26.31 -20.26 26.70
N THR A 540 -25.83 -20.74 27.84
CA THR A 540 -24.57 -21.51 27.96
C THR A 540 -24.78 -22.99 27.58
N GLU A 541 -23.92 -23.91 28.03
CA GLU A 541 -24.04 -25.36 27.78
C GLU A 541 -24.08 -25.70 26.27
N CYS A 542 -25.22 -26.14 25.75
CA CYS A 542 -25.44 -26.49 24.35
C CYS A 542 -26.12 -25.38 23.52
N GLY A 543 -26.31 -24.19 24.10
CA GLY A 543 -26.98 -23.04 23.48
C GLY A 543 -28.51 -23.13 23.39
N GLY A 544 -29.11 -24.32 23.56
CA GLY A 544 -30.55 -24.52 23.43
C GLY A 544 -31.33 -24.14 24.69
N ALA A 545 -32.44 -23.42 24.53
CA ALA A 545 -33.23 -22.90 25.64
C ALA A 545 -34.00 -23.98 26.43
N THR A 546 -33.54 -24.29 27.64
CA THR A 546 -34.15 -25.29 28.53
C THR A 546 -34.87 -24.71 29.74
N GLN A 547 -34.61 -23.45 30.09
CA GLN A 547 -35.22 -22.73 31.19
C GLN A 547 -35.68 -21.32 30.76
N THR A 548 -36.74 -20.81 31.38
CA THR A 548 -37.18 -19.41 31.27
C THR A 548 -36.65 -18.57 32.45
N SER A 549 -36.35 -17.31 32.18
CA SER A 549 -35.90 -16.31 33.16
C SER A 549 -36.42 -14.92 32.76
N PHE A 550 -35.93 -13.86 33.39
CA PHE A 550 -36.29 -12.48 33.08
C PHE A 550 -35.07 -11.66 32.64
N CYS A 551 -35.25 -10.81 31.63
CA CYS A 551 -34.24 -9.88 31.16
C CYS A 551 -33.87 -8.89 32.28
N ARG A 552 -32.56 -8.76 32.57
CA ARG A 552 -32.10 -7.90 33.67
C ARG A 552 -32.30 -6.41 33.40
N ASP A 553 -32.37 -6.02 32.13
CA ASP A 553 -32.45 -4.61 31.71
C ASP A 553 -33.90 -4.10 31.54
N CYS A 554 -34.83 -4.98 31.16
CA CYS A 554 -36.23 -4.60 30.88
C CYS A 554 -37.31 -5.50 31.49
N GLY A 555 -36.96 -6.55 32.23
CA GLY A 555 -37.91 -7.41 32.93
C GLY A 555 -38.71 -8.40 32.07
N GLU A 556 -38.65 -8.29 30.73
CA GLU A 556 -39.34 -9.22 29.81
C GLU A 556 -38.87 -10.68 29.96
N PRO A 557 -39.74 -11.68 29.72
CA PRO A 557 -39.37 -13.08 29.81
C PRO A 557 -38.38 -13.48 28.69
N ILE A 558 -37.33 -14.21 29.09
CA ILE A 558 -36.27 -14.71 28.22
C ILE A 558 -36.05 -16.22 28.37
N GLY A 559 -35.46 -16.84 27.36
CA GLY A 559 -35.13 -18.26 27.35
C GLY A 559 -36.21 -19.11 26.69
N GLY A 560 -36.58 -20.24 27.30
CA GLY A 560 -37.46 -21.23 26.66
C GLY A 560 -37.48 -22.57 27.37
N THR A 561 -38.02 -23.61 26.73
CA THR A 561 -38.05 -24.98 27.29
C THR A 561 -37.88 -26.02 26.20
N GLY A 562 -37.31 -27.19 26.52
CA GLY A 562 -37.13 -28.29 25.56
C GLY A 562 -36.23 -27.93 24.36
N HIS A 563 -35.26 -27.05 24.55
CA HIS A 563 -34.44 -26.41 23.51
C HIS A 563 -35.21 -25.52 22.51
N SER A 564 -36.50 -25.27 22.76
CA SER A 564 -37.32 -24.32 22.01
C SER A 564 -37.32 -22.96 22.70
N LEU A 565 -36.90 -21.94 21.96
CA LEU A 565 -36.88 -20.54 22.41
C LEU A 565 -38.31 -19.98 22.50
N LEU A 566 -38.58 -19.10 23.47
CA LEU A 566 -39.82 -18.33 23.52
C LEU A 566 -40.04 -17.56 22.20
N SER A 567 -41.26 -17.58 21.67
CA SER A 567 -41.61 -16.94 20.39
C SER A 567 -41.45 -15.42 20.37
N THR A 568 -41.35 -14.79 21.53
CA THR A 568 -41.09 -13.35 21.70
C THR A 568 -39.59 -13.00 21.74
N ASN A 569 -38.71 -14.00 21.80
CA ASN A 569 -37.26 -13.85 21.76
C ASN A 569 -36.75 -14.12 20.33
N SER A 570 -35.53 -13.66 20.02
CA SER A 570 -34.89 -13.89 18.72
C SER A 570 -33.41 -14.24 18.88
N ARG A 571 -32.74 -14.65 17.80
CA ARG A 571 -31.29 -14.91 17.78
C ARG A 571 -30.50 -13.62 17.52
N ALA A 572 -29.36 -13.46 18.20
CA ALA A 572 -28.44 -12.36 17.95
C ALA A 572 -27.44 -12.74 16.86
N THR A 573 -27.92 -12.84 15.61
CA THR A 573 -27.13 -13.33 14.46
C THR A 573 -25.81 -12.59 14.28
N GLU A 574 -25.77 -11.28 14.55
CA GLU A 574 -24.53 -10.48 14.51
C GLU A 574 -23.41 -11.03 15.42
N LEU A 575 -23.74 -11.56 16.61
CA LEU A 575 -22.77 -12.13 17.54
C LEU A 575 -22.36 -13.55 17.12
N GLU A 576 -23.27 -14.30 16.50
CA GLU A 576 -22.99 -15.63 15.95
C GLU A 576 -22.05 -15.56 14.74
N ASP A 577 -22.18 -14.53 13.91
CA ASP A 577 -21.30 -14.29 12.77
C ASP A 577 -19.91 -13.80 13.24
N ILE A 578 -19.84 -12.98 14.30
CA ILE A 578 -18.58 -12.63 14.97
C ILE A 578 -17.93 -13.88 15.58
N ALA A 579 -18.68 -14.75 16.27
CA ALA A 579 -18.16 -15.99 16.85
C ALA A 579 -17.57 -16.91 15.76
N ARG A 580 -18.27 -17.05 14.62
CA ARG A 580 -17.78 -17.79 13.45
C ARG A 580 -16.51 -17.16 12.86
N ALA A 581 -16.44 -15.84 12.77
CA ALA A 581 -15.25 -15.12 12.29
C ALA A 581 -14.04 -15.25 13.24
N GLN A 582 -14.28 -15.46 14.54
CA GLN A 582 -13.24 -15.75 15.55
C GLN A 582 -12.90 -17.25 15.66
N GLY A 583 -13.51 -18.12 14.84
CA GLY A 583 -13.16 -19.54 14.73
C GLY A 583 -14.09 -20.53 15.43
N SER A 584 -15.21 -20.09 16.01
CA SER A 584 -16.22 -21.03 16.55
C SER A 584 -16.81 -21.89 15.43
N HIS A 585 -16.90 -23.20 15.67
CA HIS A 585 -17.49 -24.14 14.70
C HIS A 585 -19.00 -23.91 14.54
N ARG A 586 -19.60 -24.41 13.46
CA ARG A 586 -21.07 -24.43 13.35
C ARG A 586 -21.63 -25.33 14.46
N SER A 587 -22.71 -24.88 15.11
CA SER A 587 -23.41 -25.69 16.11
C SER A 587 -23.76 -27.09 15.58
N PRO A 588 -23.50 -28.16 16.35
CA PRO A 588 -23.88 -29.52 15.97
C PRO A 588 -25.39 -29.78 16.16
N TRP A 589 -26.11 -28.87 16.82
CA TRP A 589 -27.51 -29.03 17.21
C TRP A 589 -28.47 -28.24 16.31
N SER A 590 -29.69 -28.76 16.10
CA SER A 590 -30.69 -28.15 15.21
C SER A 590 -31.23 -26.80 15.69
N TRP A 591 -31.41 -26.61 17.01
CA TRP A 591 -31.71 -25.32 17.63
C TRP A 591 -30.54 -24.33 17.56
N GLY A 592 -29.34 -24.83 17.24
CA GLY A 592 -28.07 -24.12 17.21
C GLY A 592 -27.71 -23.53 15.83
N MET A 593 -28.40 -23.98 14.76
CA MET A 593 -28.09 -23.66 13.35
C MET A 593 -28.64 -22.34 12.83
#